data_AF-A0A3C2D9C6-F1
#
_entry.id   AF-A0A3C2D9C6-F1
#
_cell.length_a   1.000
_cell.length_b   1.000
_cell.length_c   1.000
_cell.angle_alpha   90.00
_cell.angle_beta   90.00
_cell.angle_gamma   90.00
#
_symmetry.space_group_name_H-M   'P 1'
#
loop_
_entity.id
_entity.type
_entity.pdbx_description
1 polymer ?
#
loop_
_entity_poly.entity_id
_entity_poly.type
_entity_poly.pdbx_seq_one_letter_code
_entity_poly.pdbx_strand_id
1 'polypeptide(L)' 'MTNKFSHISEIVYCTIKSFGLKQGNLFAIFCPMAFDGKGAYWISDSKTVQNPYFGSKMPPCGEVKEEL' A
#
# COMPACT_ATOMS: atom_id res chain seq x y z
N MET A 1 -15.03 -5.02 10.54
CA MET A 1 -14.90 -5.45 9.12
C MET A 1 -13.45 -5.83 8.87
N THR A 2 -13.14 -7.11 8.77
CA THR A 2 -11.76 -7.59 8.52
C THR A 2 -11.46 -7.42 7.04
N ASN A 3 -10.73 -6.38 6.66
CA ASN A 3 -10.28 -6.23 5.27
C ASN A 3 -9.09 -7.16 5.04
N LYS A 4 -9.32 -8.27 4.34
CA LYS A 4 -8.30 -9.30 4.08
C LYS A 4 -7.17 -8.79 3.18
N PHE A 5 -7.45 -7.79 2.36
CA PHE A 5 -6.48 -7.26 1.40
C PHE A 5 -5.32 -6.55 2.10
N SER A 6 -5.57 -5.79 3.16
CA SER A 6 -4.49 -5.07 3.85
C SER A 6 -3.49 -5.98 4.53
N HIS A 7 -3.95 -7.09 5.12
CA HIS A 7 -3.04 -8.06 5.72
C HIS A 7 -2.12 -8.69 4.67
N ILE A 8 -2.65 -9.06 3.50
CA ILE A 8 -1.84 -9.56 2.38
C ILE A 8 -0.89 -8.47 1.88
N SER A 9 -1.38 -7.24 1.75
CA SER A 9 -0.61 -6.09 1.28
C SER A 9 0.59 -5.79 2.18
N GLU A 10 0.39 -5.88 3.51
CA GLU A 10 1.46 -5.75 4.50
C GLU A 10 2.47 -6.89 4.42
N ILE A 11 2.00 -8.14 4.28
CA ILE A 11 2.89 -9.30 4.09
C ILE A 11 3.74 -9.14 2.83
N VAL A 12 3.17 -8.66 1.73
CA VAL A 12 3.89 -8.41 0.47
C VAL A 12 4.94 -7.30 0.66
N TYR A 13 4.57 -6.17 1.27
CA TYR A 13 5.50 -5.10 1.60
C TYR A 13 6.69 -5.61 2.43
N CYS A 14 6.40 -6.35 3.51
CA CYS A 14 7.42 -6.94 4.37
C CYS A 14 8.31 -7.93 3.60
N THR A 15 7.72 -8.81 2.77
CA THR A 15 8.47 -9.79 1.98
C THR A 15 9.42 -9.12 1.00
N ILE A 16 8.95 -8.11 0.25
CA ILE A 16 9.78 -7.35 -0.69
C ILE A 16 10.97 -6.71 0.04
N LYS A 17 10.73 -6.08 1.20
CA LYS A 17 11.80 -5.45 1.98
C LYS A 17 12.77 -6.46 2.61
N SER A 18 12.27 -7.56 3.16
CA SER A 18 13.10 -8.57 3.83
C SER A 18 14.00 -9.31 2.85
N PHE A 19 13.53 -9.59 1.64
CA PHE A 19 14.26 -10.38 0.64
C PHE A 19 14.88 -9.54 -0.48
N GLY A 20 14.66 -8.22 -0.50
CA GLY A 20 15.18 -7.33 -1.53
C GLY A 20 14.62 -7.65 -2.93
N LEU A 21 13.36 -8.09 -3.01
CA LEU A 21 12.73 -8.51 -4.27
C LEU A 21 12.32 -7.28 -5.08
N LYS A 22 13.27 -6.73 -5.84
CA LYS A 22 13.05 -5.56 -6.70
C LYS A 22 13.03 -6.00 -8.15
N GLN A 23 11.87 -5.88 -8.81
CA GLN A 23 11.78 -6.06 -10.26
C GLN A 23 10.97 -4.91 -10.85
N GLY A 24 11.61 -4.09 -11.67
CA GLY A 24 11.02 -2.85 -12.17
C GLY A 24 10.94 -1.75 -11.10
N ASN A 25 10.14 -0.73 -11.39
CA ASN A 25 9.90 0.37 -10.44
C ASN A 25 8.80 -0.06 -9.47
N LEU A 26 9.14 -0.23 -8.19
CA LEU A 26 8.17 -0.53 -7.14
C LEU A 26 8.10 0.63 -6.15
N PHE A 27 6.89 0.93 -5.69
CA PHE A 27 6.63 2.01 -4.76
C PHE A 27 5.79 1.49 -3.59
N ALA A 28 6.24 1.76 -2.36
CA ALA A 28 5.42 1.56 -1.17
C ALA A 28 4.60 2.83 -0.95
N ILE A 29 3.27 2.70 -1.05
CA ILE A 29 2.33 3.80 -0.82
C ILE A 29 1.61 3.54 0.50
N PHE A 30 1.53 4.56 1.35
CA PHE A 30 0.90 4.48 2.66
C PHE A 30 -0.29 5.41 2.76
N CYS A 31 -1.42 4.91 3.25
CA CYS A 31 -2.57 5.73 3.62
C CYS A 31 -2.77 5.68 5.14
N PRO A 32 -2.62 6.80 5.87
CA PRO A 32 -2.81 6.83 7.33
C PRO A 32 -4.27 6.61 7.74
N MET A 33 -5.24 6.92 6.87
CA MET A 33 -6.66 6.81 7.16
C MET A 33 -7.21 5.38 7.01
N ALA A 34 -6.41 4.44 6.49
CA ALA A 34 -6.84 3.06 6.33
C ALA A 34 -7.17 2.43 7.69
N PHE A 35 -8.24 1.63 7.73
CA PHE A 35 -8.63 0.80 8.89
C PHE A 35 -8.77 1.59 10.20
N ASP A 36 -9.67 2.57 10.21
CA ASP A 36 -9.98 3.39 11.39
C ASP A 36 -8.72 4.15 11.90
N GLY A 37 -7.89 4.63 10.97
CA GLY A 37 -6.69 5.41 11.29
C GLY A 37 -5.47 4.57 11.70
N LYS A 38 -5.54 3.24 11.61
CA LYS A 38 -4.37 2.37 11.86
C LYS A 38 -3.31 2.47 10.78
N GLY A 39 -3.72 2.89 9.58
CA GLY A 39 -2.87 2.99 8.42
C GLY A 39 -2.58 1.65 7.75
N ALA A 40 -2.18 1.69 6.48
CA ALA A 40 -1.76 0.51 5.74
C ALA A 40 -0.94 0.84 4.50
N TYR A 41 -0.04 -0.07 4.15
CA TYR A 41 0.83 -0.03 2.98
C TYR A 41 0.30 -0.88 1.84
N TRP A 42 0.43 -0.40 0.61
CA TRP A 42 0.34 -1.23 -0.59
C TRP A 42 1.48 -0.94 -1.55
N ILE A 43 1.70 -1.90 -2.43
CA ILE A 43 2.74 -1.84 -3.45
C ILE A 43 2.11 -1.44 -4.78
N SER A 44 2.79 -0.56 -5.50
CA SER A 44 2.39 -0.07 -6.82
C SER A 44 3.61 -0.09 -7.75
N ASP A 45 3.38 -0.33 -9.03
CA ASP A 45 4.36 -0.19 -10.11
C ASP A 45 4.44 1.26 -10.66
N SER A 46 3.56 2.13 -10.16
CA SER A 46 3.47 3.55 -10.52
C SER A 46 3.40 4.44 -9.27
N LYS A 47 3.88 5.69 -9.41
CA LYS A 47 3.71 6.74 -8.40
C LYS A 47 2.27 7.26 -8.30
N THR A 48 1.39 6.86 -9.22
CA THR A 48 -0.03 7.23 -9.18
C THR A 48 -0.70 6.62 -7.94
N VAL A 49 -1.24 7.46 -7.07
CA VAL A 49 -1.94 7.03 -5.86
C VAL A 49 -3.33 6.53 -6.22
N GLN A 50 -3.48 5.21 -6.30
CA GLN A 50 -4.77 4.51 -6.46
C GLN A 50 -5.05 3.67 -5.23
N ASN A 51 -5.82 4.22 -4.29
CA ASN A 51 -6.07 3.58 -3.00
C ASN A 51 -6.96 2.33 -3.15
N PRO A 52 -6.45 1.11 -2.87
CA PRO A 52 -7.21 -0.13 -3.04
C PRO A 52 -8.19 -0.40 -1.89
N TYR A 53 -8.14 0.37 -0.80
CA TYR A 53 -8.89 0.11 0.43
C TYR A 53 -10.30 0.68 0.45
N PHE A 54 -10.54 1.79 -0.24
CA PHE A 54 -11.77 2.57 -0.09
C PHE A 54 -12.62 2.71 -1.37
N GLY A 55 -12.16 2.13 -2.48
CA GLY A 55 -12.87 2.17 -3.76
C GLY A 55 -13.16 3.60 -4.23
N SER A 56 -14.14 3.75 -5.13
CA SER A 56 -14.43 5.01 -5.83
C SER A 56 -15.10 6.09 -4.98
N LYS A 57 -15.42 5.81 -3.71
CA LYS A 57 -16.27 6.68 -2.88
C LYS A 57 -15.49 7.62 -1.96
N MET A 58 -14.17 7.55 -1.92
CA MET A 58 -13.34 8.40 -1.05
C MET A 58 -12.32 9.22 -1.82
N PRO A 59 -11.94 10.41 -1.31
CA PRO A 59 -10.79 11.12 -1.82
C PRO A 59 -9.55 10.21 -1.79
N PRO A 60 -8.64 10.34 -2.77
CA PRO A 60 -7.42 9.56 -2.79
C PRO A 60 -6.61 9.84 -1.52
N CYS A 61 -6.53 8.83 -0.64
CA CYS A 61 -5.62 8.83 0.50
C CYS A 61 -4.42 7.96 0.13
N GLY A 62 -3.21 8.51 0.25
CA GLY A 62 -1.99 7.78 -0.03
C GLY A 62 -0.83 8.69 -0.32
N GLU A 63 0.34 8.34 0.19
CA GLU A 63 1.60 9.02 -0.08
C GLU A 63 2.67 7.98 -0.41
N VAL A 64 3.44 8.21 -1.48
CA VAL A 64 4.60 7.38 -1.79
C VAL A 64 5.62 7.60 -0.67
N LYS A 65 5.85 6.57 0.15
CA LYS A 65 6.80 6.63 1.26
C LYS A 65 8.17 6.09 0.89
N GLU A 66 8.21 5.11 -0.02
CA GLU A 66 9.46 4.46 -0.42
C GLU A 66 9.45 4.11 -1.91
N GLU A 67 10.60 4.28 -2.55
CA GLU A 67 10.92 3.62 -3.81
C GLU A 67 11.65 2.32 -3.43
N LEU A 68 11.00 1.19 -3.73
CA LEU A 68 11.41 -0.14 -3.27
C LEU A 68 12.40 -0.80 -4.19
#